data_AF-A0A1G9MXG9-F1
#
_entry.id   AF-A0A1G9MXG9-F1
#
_cell.length_a   1.000
_cell.length_b   1.000
_cell.length_c   1.000
_cell.angle_alpha   90.00
_cell.angle_beta   90.00
_cell.angle_gamma   90.00
#
_symmetry.space_group_name_H-M   'P 1'
#
loop_
_entity.id
_entity.type
_entity.pdbx_description
1 polymer ?
#
loop_
_entity_poly.entity_id
_entity_poly.type
_entity_poly.pdbx_seq_one_letter_code
_entity_poly.pdbx_strand_id
1 'polypeptide(L)'
;MASKPGPRPAPATSERLFPAPDFGSVRELGEANPVVRLNARQSAIGSLLVTGVRSVAWEDQQLTTGAHHVDGHKAGTAVVTPGNRPLAGVQDAAGIVSLRHVRLLRRVLFVAGETPLTVGVFDGTAAAVAARNHAGLRSVMYLVRVGAVLELRAEFVPADASDAAIWAIFGFTMTIPLDQRVLRR
;
A
#
# COMPACT_ATOMS: atom_id res chain seq x y z
N MET A 1 -49.82 18.73 -11.13
CA MET A 1 -49.09 17.89 -10.14
C MET A 1 -47.61 18.00 -10.43
N ALA A 2 -46.85 18.74 -9.61
CA ALA A 2 -45.39 18.80 -9.73
C ALA A 2 -44.78 17.60 -9.00
N SER A 3 -43.97 16.80 -9.69
CA SER A 3 -43.26 15.66 -9.10
C SER A 3 -42.24 16.18 -8.09
N LYS A 4 -42.29 15.65 -6.86
CA LYS A 4 -41.25 15.91 -5.85
C LYS A 4 -39.91 15.40 -6.41
N PRO A 5 -38.83 16.19 -6.36
CA PRO A 5 -37.51 15.70 -6.72
C PRO A 5 -37.15 14.57 -5.74
N GLY A 6 -36.83 13.39 -6.28
CA GLY A 6 -36.30 12.28 -5.49
C GLY A 6 -34.97 12.69 -4.81
N PRO A 7 -34.63 12.08 -3.67
CA PRO A 7 -33.40 12.41 -2.95
C PRO A 7 -32.20 12.23 -3.88
N ARG A 8 -31.36 13.27 -3.98
CA ARG A 8 -30.12 13.25 -4.76
C ARG A 8 -29.24 12.11 -4.22
N PRO A 9 -28.68 11.23 -5.08
CA PRO A 9 -27.78 10.18 -4.62
C PRO A 9 -26.65 10.79 -3.79
N ALA A 10 -26.30 10.15 -2.68
CA ALA A 10 -25.15 10.59 -1.89
C ALA A 10 -23.88 10.55 -2.77
N PRO A 11 -23.05 11.60 -2.77
CA PRO A 11 -21.84 11.63 -3.57
C PRO A 11 -20.94 10.45 -3.20
N ALA A 12 -20.35 9.83 -4.21
CA ALA A 12 -19.46 8.69 -4.04
C ALA A 12 -18.29 9.10 -3.15
N THR A 13 -17.76 8.18 -2.33
CA THR A 13 -16.65 8.49 -1.40
C THR A 13 -15.44 9.11 -2.11
N SER A 14 -15.21 8.75 -3.38
CA SER A 14 -14.17 9.33 -4.23
C SER A 14 -14.36 10.81 -4.54
N GLU A 15 -15.59 11.30 -4.63
CA GLU A 15 -15.92 12.72 -4.90
C GLU A 15 -15.69 13.61 -3.68
N ARG A 16 -15.52 13.02 -2.49
CA ARG A 16 -15.20 13.74 -1.25
C ARG A 16 -13.71 13.80 -0.96
N LEU A 17 -12.88 13.22 -1.84
CA LEU A 17 -11.43 13.24 -1.67
C LEU A 17 -10.87 14.58 -2.11
N PHE A 18 -9.88 15.06 -1.37
CA PHE A 18 -9.07 16.20 -1.83
C PHE A 18 -8.47 15.87 -3.20
N PRO A 19 -8.34 16.83 -4.13
CA PRO A 19 -7.72 16.60 -5.42
C PRO A 19 -6.34 15.96 -5.28
N ALA A 20 -6.06 14.94 -6.09
CA ALA A 20 -4.74 14.34 -6.21
C ALA A 20 -4.50 13.96 -7.67
N PRO A 21 -3.26 14.06 -8.19
CA PRO A 21 -2.94 13.64 -9.54
C PRO A 21 -3.22 12.16 -9.78
N ASP A 22 -3.61 11.83 -11.02
CA ASP A 22 -3.75 10.44 -11.46
C ASP A 22 -2.38 9.76 -11.56
N PHE A 23 -2.35 8.45 -11.33
CA PHE A 23 -1.14 7.65 -11.46
C PHE A 23 -0.56 7.77 -12.88
N GLY A 24 0.73 8.07 -12.99
CA GLY A 24 1.42 8.30 -14.26
C GLY A 24 1.48 9.76 -14.73
N SER A 25 0.67 10.64 -14.15
CA SER A 25 0.78 12.09 -14.42
C SER A 25 2.02 12.71 -13.77
N VAL A 26 2.52 12.08 -12.70
CA VAL A 26 3.73 12.46 -11.98
C VAL A 26 4.73 11.31 -12.07
N ARG A 27 5.97 11.62 -12.48
CA ARG A 27 7.05 10.61 -12.57
C ARG A 27 7.72 10.33 -11.23
N GLU A 28 7.73 11.32 -10.33
CA GLU A 28 8.39 11.24 -9.04
C GLU A 28 7.52 11.81 -7.93
N LEU A 29 7.25 11.01 -6.90
CA LEU A 29 6.64 11.49 -5.67
C LEU A 29 7.73 11.95 -4.71
N GLY A 30 7.42 13.03 -4.00
CA GLY A 30 8.26 13.61 -2.98
C GLY A 30 7.49 14.69 -2.23
N GLU A 31 8.17 15.55 -1.49
CA GLU A 31 7.50 16.56 -0.64
C GLU A 31 6.59 17.51 -1.44
N ALA A 32 6.97 17.87 -2.67
CA ALA A 32 6.18 18.75 -3.53
C ALA A 32 4.95 18.06 -4.14
N ASN A 33 5.07 16.76 -4.45
CA ASN A 33 4.01 15.94 -5.04
C ASN A 33 3.91 14.63 -4.25
N PRO A 34 3.38 14.65 -3.02
CA PRO A 34 3.49 13.50 -2.13
C PRO A 34 2.47 12.43 -2.45
N VAL A 35 1.48 12.67 -3.31
CA VAL A 35 0.33 11.79 -3.51
C VAL A 35 0.02 11.58 -4.98
N VAL A 36 -0.30 10.35 -5.35
CA VAL A 36 -0.96 9.98 -6.62
C VAL A 36 -2.04 8.94 -6.38
N ARG A 37 -2.99 8.81 -7.31
CA ARG A 37 -4.08 7.81 -7.22
C ARG A 37 -4.18 6.90 -8.42
N LEU A 38 -4.34 5.60 -8.15
CA LEU A 38 -4.77 4.65 -9.17
C LEU A 38 -6.29 4.69 -9.29
N ASN A 39 -6.76 4.77 -10.52
CA ASN A 39 -8.19 4.66 -10.82
C ASN A 39 -8.68 3.21 -10.71
N ALA A 40 -10.01 3.04 -10.77
CA ALA A 40 -10.66 1.74 -10.61
C ALA A 40 -10.19 0.67 -11.61
N ARG A 41 -9.84 1.07 -12.84
CA ARG A 41 -9.34 0.15 -13.88
C ARG A 41 -7.94 -0.36 -13.51
N GLN A 42 -7.05 0.56 -13.17
CA GLN A 42 -5.68 0.23 -12.78
C GLN A 42 -5.67 -0.60 -11.49
N SER A 43 -6.54 -0.32 -10.54
CA SER A 43 -6.64 -1.08 -9.28
C SER A 43 -7.34 -2.45 -9.41
N ALA A 44 -7.83 -2.85 -10.58
CA ALA A 44 -8.58 -4.10 -10.75
C ALA A 44 -7.78 -5.23 -11.42
N ILE A 45 -6.62 -4.93 -12.02
CA ILE A 45 -5.90 -5.85 -12.90
C ILE A 45 -4.51 -6.17 -12.35
N GLY A 46 -4.19 -7.46 -12.26
CA GLY A 46 -2.85 -7.94 -11.93
C GLY A 46 -2.41 -7.62 -10.51
N SER A 47 -1.19 -7.11 -10.40
CA SER A 47 -0.54 -6.72 -9.15
C SER A 47 0.12 -5.35 -9.32
N LEU A 48 0.19 -4.61 -8.22
CA LEU A 48 1.10 -3.48 -8.08
C LEU A 48 2.47 -4.05 -7.73
N LEU A 49 3.50 -3.67 -8.46
CA LEU A 49 4.88 -4.07 -8.18
C LEU A 49 5.67 -2.84 -7.72
N VAL A 50 6.47 -3.03 -6.68
CA VAL A 50 7.31 -1.98 -6.09
C VAL A 50 8.73 -2.50 -5.96
N THR A 51 9.65 -2.00 -6.76
CA THR A 51 11.08 -2.33 -6.65
C THR A 51 11.76 -1.39 -5.65
N GLY A 52 13.01 -1.71 -5.26
CA GLY A 52 13.78 -0.90 -4.32
C GLY A 52 13.32 -1.01 -2.86
N VAL A 53 12.47 -1.99 -2.55
CA VAL A 53 11.99 -2.24 -1.19
C VAL A 53 13.06 -2.95 -0.35
N ARG A 54 13.10 -2.65 0.95
CA ARG A 54 13.78 -3.50 1.95
C ARG A 54 12.79 -4.36 2.72
N SER A 55 11.60 -3.83 2.96
CA SER A 55 10.53 -4.49 3.71
C SER A 55 9.17 -3.98 3.25
N VAL A 56 8.16 -4.83 3.44
CA VAL A 56 6.75 -4.54 3.17
C VAL A 56 5.95 -4.90 4.41
N ALA A 57 5.07 -4.02 4.85
CA ALA A 57 4.11 -4.30 5.92
C ALA A 57 2.68 -4.08 5.42
N TRP A 58 1.72 -4.86 5.88
CA TRP A 58 0.33 -4.78 5.43
C TRP A 58 -0.66 -4.90 6.58
N GLU A 59 -1.85 -4.38 6.35
CA GLU A 59 -3.03 -4.52 7.21
C GLU A 59 -4.23 -4.81 6.31
N ASP A 60 -4.97 -5.87 6.62
CA ASP A 60 -6.22 -6.21 5.92
C ASP A 60 -7.44 -5.52 6.58
N GLN A 61 -8.64 -5.77 6.04
CA GLN A 61 -9.88 -5.21 6.59
C GLN A 61 -10.25 -5.77 7.98
N GLN A 62 -9.69 -6.91 8.35
CA GLN A 62 -9.87 -7.60 9.62
C GLN A 62 -8.83 -7.17 10.67
N LEU A 63 -7.98 -6.19 10.34
CA LEU A 63 -6.86 -5.72 11.16
C LEU A 63 -5.77 -6.78 11.37
N THR A 64 -5.73 -7.80 10.51
CA THR A 64 -4.61 -8.73 10.43
C THR A 64 -3.41 -7.99 9.85
N THR A 65 -2.28 -8.02 10.54
CA THR A 65 -1.07 -7.33 10.12
C THR A 65 0.10 -8.28 10.00
N GLY A 66 0.95 -8.00 9.03
CA GLY A 66 2.19 -8.73 8.87
C GLY A 66 3.21 -7.90 8.12
N ALA A 67 4.44 -8.42 8.08
CA ALA A 67 5.52 -7.86 7.31
C ALA A 67 6.40 -8.95 6.70
N HIS A 68 7.06 -8.59 5.60
CA HIS A 68 7.99 -9.43 4.87
C HIS A 68 9.18 -8.58 4.41
N HIS A 69 10.38 -9.01 4.76
CA HIS A 69 11.64 -8.41 4.34
C HIS A 69 12.16 -9.10 3.08
N VAL A 70 12.96 -8.38 2.28
CA VAL A 70 13.53 -8.94 1.04
C VAL A 70 14.54 -10.06 1.27
N ASP A 71 15.12 -10.14 2.46
CA ASP A 71 16.01 -11.22 2.90
C ASP A 71 15.25 -12.47 3.40
N GLY A 72 13.91 -12.43 3.36
CA GLY A 72 13.05 -13.55 3.73
C GLY A 72 12.54 -13.52 5.17
N HIS A 73 12.99 -12.59 6.02
CA HIS A 73 12.44 -12.46 7.38
C HIS A 73 10.97 -12.03 7.32
N LYS A 74 10.15 -12.61 8.21
CA LYS A 74 8.72 -12.34 8.29
C LYS A 74 8.32 -12.01 9.73
N ALA A 75 7.34 -11.13 9.86
CA ALA A 75 6.70 -10.81 11.12
C ALA A 75 5.18 -10.81 10.95
N GLY A 76 4.46 -11.04 12.04
CA GLY A 76 3.02 -11.05 12.05
C GLY A 76 2.39 -12.19 11.22
N THR A 77 1.20 -11.94 10.66
CA THR A 77 0.39 -12.96 9.97
C THR A 77 0.25 -12.66 8.48
N ALA A 78 0.52 -13.68 7.66
CA ALA A 78 0.30 -13.61 6.22
C ALA A 78 -1.19 -13.57 5.88
N VAL A 79 -1.57 -12.71 4.94
CA VAL A 79 -2.93 -12.66 4.39
C VAL A 79 -2.91 -13.16 2.95
N VAL A 80 -3.72 -14.17 2.67
CA VAL A 80 -3.87 -14.74 1.32
C VAL A 80 -5.19 -14.32 0.70
N THR A 81 -5.15 -14.12 -0.60
CA THR A 81 -6.34 -13.88 -1.42
C THR A 81 -7.13 -15.18 -1.63
N PRO A 82 -8.41 -15.11 -2.05
CA PRO A 82 -9.19 -16.30 -2.43
C PRO A 82 -8.53 -17.17 -3.51
N GLY A 83 -7.66 -16.59 -4.35
CA GLY A 83 -6.86 -17.33 -5.34
C GLY A 83 -5.55 -17.91 -4.81
N ASN A 84 -5.39 -18.01 -3.48
CA ASN A 84 -4.19 -18.51 -2.78
C ASN A 84 -2.89 -17.77 -3.13
N ARG A 85 -2.98 -16.49 -3.51
CA ARG A 85 -1.84 -15.60 -3.69
C ARG A 85 -1.71 -14.64 -2.50
N PRO A 86 -0.50 -14.19 -2.13
CA PRO A 86 -0.34 -13.15 -1.11
C PRO A 86 -1.16 -11.90 -1.43
N LEU A 87 -1.88 -11.35 -0.46
CA LEU A 87 -2.56 -10.06 -0.62
C LEU A 87 -1.54 -8.93 -0.77
N ALA A 88 -0.50 -8.96 0.06
CA ALA A 88 0.67 -8.12 -0.01
C ALA A 88 1.90 -8.89 0.49
N GLY A 89 3.10 -8.44 0.14
CA GLY A 89 4.36 -9.01 0.63
C GLY A 89 5.51 -8.73 -0.31
N VAL A 90 6.53 -9.59 -0.27
CA VAL A 90 7.68 -9.59 -1.18
C VAL A 90 7.63 -10.83 -2.08
N GLN A 91 7.94 -10.63 -3.36
CA GLN A 91 8.16 -11.66 -4.37
C GLN A 91 9.32 -11.21 -5.28
N ASP A 92 10.31 -12.07 -5.52
CA ASP A 92 11.45 -11.79 -6.40
C ASP A 92 12.16 -10.45 -6.08
N ALA A 93 12.38 -10.19 -4.78
CA ALA A 93 12.93 -8.94 -4.22
C ALA A 93 12.10 -7.65 -4.48
N ALA A 94 10.90 -7.77 -5.04
CA ALA A 94 9.95 -6.68 -5.20
C ALA A 94 8.81 -6.78 -4.19
N GLY A 95 8.32 -5.64 -3.72
CA GLY A 95 7.06 -5.53 -3.02
C GLY A 95 5.90 -5.78 -3.99
N ILE A 96 4.87 -6.47 -3.52
CA ILE A 96 3.69 -6.82 -4.32
C ILE A 96 2.43 -6.48 -3.55
N VAL A 97 1.41 -6.01 -4.25
CA VAL A 97 0.01 -5.98 -3.79
C VAL A 97 -0.89 -6.59 -4.87
N SER A 98 -1.72 -7.56 -4.49
CA SER A 98 -2.70 -8.19 -5.38
C SER A 98 -3.90 -7.27 -5.63
N LEU A 99 -3.95 -6.63 -6.81
CA LEU A 99 -4.93 -5.58 -7.12
C LEU A 99 -6.36 -6.12 -7.28
N ARG A 100 -6.53 -7.30 -7.88
CA ARG A 100 -7.84 -7.98 -8.00
C ARG A 100 -8.58 -8.16 -6.67
N HIS A 101 -7.83 -8.26 -5.57
CA HIS A 101 -8.37 -8.49 -4.23
C HIS A 101 -8.09 -7.32 -3.28
N VAL A 102 -7.74 -6.14 -3.81
CA VAL A 102 -7.36 -4.98 -2.99
C VAL A 102 -8.47 -4.47 -2.09
N ARG A 103 -9.72 -4.86 -2.33
CA ARG A 103 -10.82 -4.61 -1.38
C ARG A 103 -10.58 -5.23 -0.01
N LEU A 104 -9.80 -6.31 0.08
CA LEU A 104 -9.42 -6.96 1.34
C LEU A 104 -8.30 -6.18 2.06
N LEU A 105 -7.63 -5.28 1.35
CA LEU A 105 -6.54 -4.48 1.88
C LEU A 105 -7.09 -3.21 2.53
N ARG A 106 -6.53 -2.88 3.70
CA ARG A 106 -6.75 -1.59 4.36
C ARG A 106 -5.60 -0.63 4.02
N ARG A 107 -4.36 -1.05 4.25
CA ARG A 107 -3.15 -0.26 3.98
C ARG A 107 -1.89 -1.11 3.87
N VAL A 108 -0.87 -0.58 3.19
CA VAL A 108 0.46 -1.19 3.01
C VAL A 108 1.55 -0.14 3.16
N LEU A 109 2.67 -0.54 3.74
CA LEU A 109 3.92 0.20 3.75
C LEU A 109 4.92 -0.51 2.86
N PHE A 110 5.60 0.23 2.00
CA PHE A 110 6.82 -0.20 1.34
C PHE A 110 7.96 0.66 1.86
N VAL A 111 8.92 0.07 2.56
CA VAL A 111 10.07 0.80 3.10
C VAL A 111 11.20 0.72 2.07
N ALA A 112 11.75 1.88 1.70
CA ALA A 112 12.87 1.94 0.75
C ALA A 112 14.12 1.25 1.33
N GLY A 113 14.81 0.49 0.48
CA GLY A 113 16.20 0.12 0.68
C GLY A 113 17.12 1.30 0.32
N GLU A 114 18.23 1.02 -0.36
CA GLU A 114 19.17 2.07 -0.78
C GLU A 114 18.93 2.55 -2.23
N THR A 115 17.99 1.93 -2.94
CA THR A 115 17.56 2.36 -4.28
C THR A 115 16.15 2.96 -4.26
N PRO A 116 15.78 3.81 -5.23
CA PRO A 116 14.46 4.40 -5.30
C PRO A 116 13.35 3.34 -5.30
N LEU A 117 12.27 3.63 -4.58
CA LEU A 117 11.03 2.86 -4.70
C LEU A 117 10.42 3.17 -6.06
N THR A 118 10.37 2.20 -6.95
CA THR A 118 9.68 2.37 -8.25
C THR A 118 8.43 1.53 -8.26
N VAL A 119 7.29 2.20 -8.34
CA VAL A 119 5.99 1.56 -8.43
C VAL A 119 5.53 1.49 -9.88
N GLY A 120 5.13 0.31 -10.31
CA GLY A 120 4.60 0.06 -11.65
C GLY A 120 3.26 -0.67 -11.61
N VAL A 121 2.43 -0.40 -12.63
CA VAL A 121 1.23 -1.17 -12.95
C VAL A 121 1.40 -1.86 -14.31
N PHE A 122 0.54 -2.85 -14.58
CA PHE A 122 0.64 -3.69 -15.78
C PHE A 122 0.56 -2.92 -17.12
N ASP A 123 -0.06 -1.74 -17.16
CA ASP A 123 -0.14 -0.90 -18.37
C ASP A 123 1.17 -0.17 -18.72
N GLY A 124 2.24 -0.40 -17.95
CA GLY A 124 3.57 0.19 -18.16
C GLY A 124 3.77 1.54 -17.48
N THR A 125 2.71 2.13 -16.91
CA THR A 125 2.79 3.36 -16.13
C THR A 125 3.58 3.12 -14.85
N ALA A 126 4.45 4.06 -14.49
CA ALA A 126 5.25 4.00 -13.28
C ALA A 126 5.43 5.37 -12.62
N ALA A 127 5.69 5.35 -11.31
CA ALA A 127 6.14 6.50 -10.54
C ALA A 127 7.27 6.06 -9.59
N ALA A 128 8.18 6.96 -9.26
CA ALA A 128 9.30 6.68 -8.38
C ALA A 128 9.23 7.53 -7.11
N VAL A 129 9.83 7.05 -6.03
CA VAL A 129 10.17 7.81 -4.82
C VAL A 129 11.66 7.60 -4.58
N ALA A 130 12.45 8.66 -4.50
CA ALA A 130 13.86 8.54 -4.15
C ALA A 130 14.03 7.73 -2.84
N ALA A 131 15.12 6.98 -2.69
CA ALA A 131 15.34 6.16 -1.47
C ALA A 131 15.40 7.03 -0.20
N ARG A 132 15.90 8.25 -0.37
CA ARG A 132 16.01 9.29 0.65
C ARG A 132 15.57 10.63 0.09
N ASN A 133 15.02 11.50 0.93
CA ASN A 133 14.80 12.89 0.56
C ASN A 133 16.10 13.71 0.68
N HIS A 134 16.01 15.00 0.35
CA HIS A 134 17.12 15.95 0.42
C HIS A 134 17.68 16.12 1.84
N ALA A 135 16.87 15.89 2.88
CA ALA A 135 17.28 15.92 4.29
C ALA A 135 17.87 14.58 4.78
N GLY A 136 18.02 13.58 3.90
CA GLY A 136 18.58 12.26 4.22
C GLY A 136 17.61 11.28 4.90
N LEU A 137 16.35 11.68 5.12
CA LEU A 137 15.29 10.83 5.66
C LEU A 137 14.96 9.71 4.68
N ARG A 138 14.69 8.51 5.20
CA ARG A 138 14.34 7.35 4.39
C ARG A 138 12.90 7.46 3.92
N SER A 139 12.68 7.12 2.66
CA SER A 139 11.35 7.11 2.07
C SER A 139 10.57 5.86 2.45
N VAL A 140 9.29 6.06 2.73
CA VAL A 140 8.28 5.03 2.90
C VAL A 140 7.15 5.36 1.94
N MET A 141 6.77 4.41 1.09
CA MET A 141 5.56 4.55 0.29
C MET A 141 4.38 3.95 1.05
N TYR A 142 3.47 4.81 1.48
CA TYR A 142 2.23 4.44 2.14
C TYR A 142 1.12 4.27 1.09
N LEU A 143 0.56 3.08 1.00
CA LEU A 143 -0.57 2.78 0.13
C LEU A 143 -1.81 2.55 0.97
N VAL A 144 -2.91 3.22 0.64
CA VAL A 144 -4.20 3.06 1.32
C VAL A 144 -5.33 2.96 0.32
N ARG A 145 -6.32 2.13 0.64
CA ARG A 145 -7.57 2.07 -0.12
C ARG A 145 -8.56 3.09 0.40
N VAL A 146 -9.06 3.96 -0.47
CA VAL A 146 -10.09 4.95 -0.13
C VAL A 146 -11.26 4.83 -1.09
N GLY A 147 -12.38 4.28 -0.61
CA GLY A 147 -13.51 3.96 -1.48
C GLY A 147 -13.10 3.00 -2.60
N ALA A 148 -13.20 3.43 -3.85
CA ALA A 148 -12.86 2.62 -5.04
C ALA A 148 -11.45 2.86 -5.58
N VAL A 149 -10.67 3.79 -5.01
CA VAL A 149 -9.33 4.15 -5.49
C VAL A 149 -8.25 3.68 -4.53
N LEU A 150 -7.02 3.55 -5.04
CA LEU A 150 -5.82 3.37 -4.23
C LEU A 150 -5.00 4.66 -4.26
N GLU A 151 -4.65 5.14 -3.09
CA GLU A 151 -3.83 6.32 -2.92
C GLU A 151 -2.44 5.90 -2.47
N LEU A 152 -1.43 6.38 -3.17
CA LEU A 152 -0.02 6.17 -2.86
C LEU A 152 0.55 7.48 -2.36
N ARG A 153 1.24 7.43 -1.22
CA ARG A 153 1.85 8.59 -0.59
C ARG A 153 3.33 8.35 -0.35
N ALA A 154 4.15 9.35 -0.67
CA ALA A 154 5.53 9.41 -0.23
C ALA A 154 5.58 10.02 1.17
N GLU A 155 6.12 9.27 2.12
CA GLU A 155 6.31 9.65 3.52
C GLU A 155 7.80 9.49 3.87
N PHE A 156 8.28 10.22 4.88
CA PHE A 156 9.70 10.25 5.23
C PHE A 156 9.92 10.01 6.72
N VAL A 157 10.87 9.14 7.04
CA VAL A 157 11.18 8.72 8.42
C VAL A 157 12.69 8.78 8.69
N PRO A 158 13.14 8.78 9.96
CA PRO A 158 14.57 8.72 10.27
C PRO A 158 15.28 7.57 9.54
N ALA A 159 16.42 7.88 8.95
CA ALA A 159 17.20 7.01 8.08
C ALA A 159 17.58 5.64 8.70
N ASP A 160 17.85 5.69 10.00
CA ASP A 160 18.38 4.67 10.88
C ASP A 160 17.31 3.96 11.71
N ALA A 161 16.03 4.34 11.54
CA ALA A 161 14.92 3.67 12.20
C ALA A 161 14.89 2.17 11.81
N SER A 162 14.72 1.33 12.83
CA SER A 162 14.46 -0.10 12.63
C SER A 162 13.11 -0.29 11.95
N ASP A 163 12.90 -1.40 11.24
CA ASP A 163 11.58 -1.66 10.60
C ASP A 163 10.45 -1.66 11.64
N ALA A 164 10.68 -2.21 12.83
CA ALA A 164 9.73 -2.18 13.93
C ALA A 164 9.37 -0.75 14.39
N ALA A 165 10.35 0.16 14.46
CA ALA A 165 10.10 1.56 14.77
C ALA A 165 9.31 2.25 13.65
N ILE A 166 9.65 1.97 12.39
CA ILE A 166 8.90 2.49 11.22
C ILE A 166 7.45 2.01 11.30
N TRP A 167 7.20 0.72 11.52
CA TRP A 167 5.86 0.17 11.66
C TRP A 167 5.07 0.88 12.77
N ALA A 168 5.69 1.13 13.92
CA ALA A 168 5.08 1.85 15.03
C ALA A 168 4.73 3.30 14.68
N ILE A 169 5.60 4.03 13.96
CA ILE A 169 5.32 5.40 13.46
C ILE A 169 4.02 5.42 12.64
N PHE A 170 3.80 4.39 11.82
CA PHE A 170 2.58 4.25 11.00
C PHE A 170 1.44 3.53 11.74
N GLY A 171 1.57 3.23 13.02
CA GLY A 171 0.53 2.61 13.84
C GLY A 171 0.23 1.17 13.45
N PHE A 172 1.23 0.40 13.01
CA PHE A 172 1.13 -1.05 12.83
C PHE A 172 1.48 -1.76 14.14
N THR A 173 0.75 -2.82 14.44
CA THR A 173 1.07 -3.76 15.53
C THR A 173 0.91 -5.15 14.96
N MET A 174 2.02 -5.90 14.84
CA MET A 174 2.07 -7.19 14.15
C MET A 174 1.19 -8.24 14.85
N THR A 175 0.26 -8.85 14.11
CA THR A 175 -0.62 -9.87 14.68
C THR A 175 0.14 -11.17 14.89
N ILE A 176 0.11 -11.67 16.12
CA ILE A 176 0.74 -12.94 16.49
C ILE A 176 -0.01 -14.07 15.77
N PRO A 177 0.66 -14.91 14.96
CA PRO A 177 0.02 -16.08 14.35
C PRO A 177 -0.49 -17.00 15.45
N LEU A 178 -1.80 -17.26 15.49
CA LEU A 178 -2.35 -18.31 16.34
C LEU A 178 -1.93 -19.65 15.74
N ASP A 179 -1.19 -20.45 16.51
CA ASP A 179 -0.82 -21.80 16.10
C ASP A 179 -2.08 -22.66 15.98
N GLN A 180 -2.47 -23.00 14.74
CA GLN A 180 -3.67 -23.79 14.45
C GLN A 180 -3.62 -25.20 15.07
N ARG A 181 -2.45 -25.67 15.53
CA ARG A 181 -2.30 -26.93 16.27
C ARG A 181 -2.89 -26.88 17.68
N VAL A 182 -2.97 -25.69 18.28
CA VAL A 182 -3.51 -25.49 19.64
C VAL A 182 -5.05 -25.53 19.65
N LEU A 183 -5.69 -25.13 18.55
CA LEU A 183 -7.16 -25.09 18.42
C LEU A 183 -7.80 -26.43 18.01
N ARG A 184 -7.00 -27.48 17.78
CA ARG A 184 -7.45 -28.82 17.40
C ARG A 184 -7.21 -29.89 18.48
N ARG A 185 -6.95 -29.47 19.72
CA ARG A 185 -6.88 -30.37 20.88
C ARG A 185 -8.10 -30.20 21.78
#